data_AF-A0A521TG95-F1
#
_entry.id   AF-A0A521TG95-F1
#
_cell.length_a   1.000
_cell.length_b   1.000
_cell.length_c   1.000
_cell.angle_alpha   90.00
_cell.angle_beta   90.00
_cell.angle_gamma   90.00
#
_symmetry.space_group_name_H-M   'P 1'
#
loop_
_entity.id
_entity.type
_entity.pdbx_description
1 polymer ?
#
loop_
_entity_poly.entity_id
_entity_poly.type
_entity_poly.pdbx_seq_one_letter_code
_entity_poly.pdbx_strand_id
1 'polypeptide(L)' 'MAETVHLYLKANGADIKGSSSQESLGRKDSIECIYYEQAVKTAREAGSGMATGRRQYEPLLIRKRIDKSSPLL' A
#
# COMPACT_ATOMS: atom_id res chain seq x y z
N MET A 1 7.68 19.26 -6.05
CA MET A 1 7.04 18.83 -4.79
C MET A 1 6.64 17.37 -5.00
N ALA A 2 7.12 16.42 -4.21
CA ALA A 2 6.70 15.03 -4.36
C ALA A 2 5.26 14.88 -3.87
N GLU A 3 4.36 14.35 -4.69
CA GLU A 3 2.98 14.09 -4.28
C GLU A 3 2.90 12.91 -3.31
N THR A 4 1.98 12.98 -2.36
CA THR A 4 1.68 11.89 -1.41
C THR A 4 0.97 10.75 -2.13
N VAL A 5 1.17 9.52 -1.65
CA VAL A 5 0.42 8.36 -2.14
C VAL A 5 -0.96 8.35 -1.50
N HIS A 6 -2.01 8.07 -2.29
CA HIS A 6 -3.39 8.02 -1.81
C HIS A 6 -3.93 6.58 -1.90
N LEU A 7 -4.34 6.03 -0.76
CA LEU A 7 -4.92 4.69 -0.65
C LEU A 7 -6.45 4.78 -0.60
N TYR A 8 -7.10 3.98 -1.45
CA TYR A 8 -8.53 3.72 -1.42
C TYR A 8 -8.73 2.26 -1.00
N LEU A 9 -9.40 2.05 0.13
CA LEU A 9 -9.54 0.73 0.72
C LEU A 9 -11.01 0.33 0.82
N LYS A 10 -11.29 -0.91 0.44
CA LYS A 10 -12.60 -1.55 0.60
C LYS A 10 -12.41 -2.86 1.36
N ALA A 11 -13.12 -3.01 2.47
CA ALA A 11 -13.12 -4.22 3.29
C ALA A 11 -14.55 -4.74 3.41
N ASN A 12 -14.77 -6.01 3.10
CA ASN A 12 -16.09 -6.66 3.16
C ASN A 12 -17.20 -5.87 2.41
N GLY A 13 -16.86 -5.26 1.28
CA GLY A 13 -17.79 -4.47 0.47
C GLY A 13 -17.98 -3.02 0.92
N ALA A 14 -17.55 -2.65 2.12
CA ALA A 14 -17.63 -1.29 2.66
C ALA A 14 -16.35 -0.49 2.40
N ASP A 15 -16.50 0.78 2.04
CA ASP A 15 -15.36 1.68 1.88
C ASP A 15 -14.81 2.10 3.26
N ILE A 16 -13.49 2.02 3.42
CA ILE A 16 -12.77 2.57 4.56
C ILE A 16 -12.25 3.95 4.15
N LYS A 17 -12.82 5.00 4.75
CA LYS A 17 -12.49 6.39 4.43
C LYS A 17 -11.37 6.91 5.32
N GLY A 18 -10.42 7.61 4.70
CA GLY A 18 -9.41 8.40 5.38
C GLY A 18 -9.87 9.84 5.64
N SER A 19 -8.92 10.71 5.96
CA SER A 19 -9.20 12.13 6.25
C SER A 19 -8.72 13.12 5.19
N SER A 20 -8.31 12.67 3.99
CA SER A 20 -7.81 13.60 2.97
C SER A 20 -8.87 14.63 2.57
N SER A 21 -8.48 15.91 2.58
CA SER A 21 -9.29 17.03 2.09
C SER A 21 -8.96 17.43 0.65
N GLN A 22 -8.06 16.70 -0.01
CA GLN A 22 -7.64 17.01 -1.37
C GLN A 22 -8.74 16.62 -2.37
N GLU A 23 -9.43 17.62 -2.93
CA GLU A 23 -10.50 17.39 -3.92
C GLU A 23 -9.96 17.10 -5.33
N SER A 24 -8.72 17.52 -5.62
CA SER A 24 -8.11 17.27 -6.93
C SER A 24 -7.96 15.77 -7.20
N LEU A 25 -8.20 15.37 -8.45
CA LEU A 25 -8.04 13.99 -8.90
C LEU A 25 -8.90 12.97 -8.12
N GLY A 26 -9.99 13.41 -7.47
CA GLY A 26 -10.90 12.55 -6.73
C GLY A 26 -10.34 11.99 -5.42
N ARG A 27 -9.36 12.68 -4.82
CA ARG A 27 -8.65 12.22 -3.62
C ARG A 27 -9.35 12.49 -2.30
N LYS A 28 -10.54 13.09 -2.32
CA LYS A 28 -11.34 13.35 -1.13
C LYS A 28 -11.61 12.05 -0.38
N ASP A 29 -11.47 12.09 0.94
CA ASP A 29 -11.70 10.95 1.84
C ASP A 29 -10.77 9.74 1.59
N SER A 30 -9.70 9.90 0.81
CA SER A 30 -8.63 8.91 0.69
C SER A 30 -7.75 8.88 1.94
N ILE A 31 -6.99 7.79 2.10
CA ILE A 31 -5.99 7.64 3.14
C ILE A 31 -4.64 8.14 2.62
N GLU A 32 -4.11 9.20 3.23
CA GLU A 32 -2.81 9.78 2.85
C GLU A 32 -1.65 8.95 3.40
N CYS A 33 -0.85 8.42 2.50
CA CYS A 33 0.28 7.55 2.79
C CYS A 33 1.58 8.35 2.67
N ILE A 34 2.33 8.44 3.77
CA ILE A 34 3.63 9.12 3.84
C ILE A 34 4.80 8.22 3.47
N TYR A 35 4.57 6.89 3.43
CA TYR A 35 5.55 5.90 3.03
C TYR A 35 4.86 4.73 2.34
N TYR A 36 5.53 4.16 1.34
CA TYR A 36 5.10 2.98 0.62
C TYR A 36 6.32 2.09 0.33
N GLU A 37 6.20 0.80 0.61
CA GLU A 37 7.18 -0.21 0.27
C GLU A 37 6.48 -1.50 -0.17
N GLN A 38 6.96 -2.07 -1.27
CA GLN A 38 6.55 -3.38 -1.75
C GLN A 38 7.72 -4.04 -2.46
N ALA A 39 7.89 -5.33 -2.23
CA ALA A 39 8.91 -6.12 -2.90
C ALA A 39 8.36 -7.46 -3.38
N VAL A 40 9.03 -8.01 -4.40
CA VAL A 40 8.77 -9.35 -4.93
C VAL A 40 10.11 -10.06 -5.01
N LYS A 41 10.19 -11.23 -4.38
CA LYS A 41 11.39 -12.06 -4.35
C LYS A 41 11.21 -13.27 -5.24
N THR A 42 12.25 -13.61 -6.00
CA THR A 42 12.30 -14.86 -6.77
C THR A 42 13.38 -15.73 -6.14
N ALA A 43 13.03 -16.96 -5.77
CA ALA A 43 14.00 -17.89 -5.22
C ALA A 43 15.04 -18.23 -6.30
N ARG A 44 16.30 -18.36 -5.90
CA ARG A 44 17.41 -18.74 -6.77
C ARG A 44 18.13 -19.92 -6.15
N GLU A 45 18.51 -20.87 -6.99
CA GLU A 45 19.34 -22.00 -6.58
C GLU A 45 20.77 -21.53 -6.30
N ALA A 46 21.40 -22.06 -5.25
CA ALA A 46 22.61 -21.51 -4.66
C ALA A 46 23.87 -21.71 -5.52
N GLY A 47 23.95 -22.80 -6.31
CA GLY A 47 25.10 -23.11 -7.15
C GLY A 47 25.09 -22.36 -8.49
N SER A 48 23.99 -22.46 -9.22
CA SER A 48 23.84 -21.93 -10.58
C SER A 48 23.30 -20.49 -10.62
N GLY A 49 22.70 -20.01 -9.54
CA GLY A 49 21.97 -18.75 -9.52
C GLY A 49 20.70 -18.75 -10.37
N MET A 50 20.30 -19.91 -10.92
CA MET A 50 19.09 -20.05 -11.72
C MET A 50 17.86 -19.72 -10.87
N ALA A 51 16.94 -18.96 -11.47
CA ALA A 51 15.65 -18.70 -10.84
C ALA A 51 14.87 -20.02 -10.72
N THR A 52 14.46 -20.36 -9.50
CA THR A 52 13.71 -21.57 -9.21
C THR A 52 12.43 -21.23 -8.43
N GLY A 53 11.39 -22.07 -8.60
CA GLY A 53 10.11 -21.87 -7.95
C GLY A 53 9.28 -20.70 -8.51
N ARG A 54 8.27 -20.28 -7.73
CA ARG A 54 7.39 -19.16 -8.06
C ARG A 54 7.84 -17.90 -7.31
N ARG A 55 7.52 -16.72 -7.87
CA ARG A 55 7.72 -15.44 -7.19
C ARG A 55 6.94 -15.40 -5.87
N GLN A 56 7.58 -14.89 -4.83
CA GLN A 56 6.98 -14.65 -3.52
C GLN A 56 6.77 -13.14 -3.35
N TYR A 57 5.58 -12.75 -2.95
CA TYR A 57 5.24 -11.37 -2.67
C TYR A 57 5.56 -11.05 -1.22
N GLU A 58 6.35 -10.00 -1.00
CA GLU A 58 6.54 -9.47 0.35
C GLU A 58 5.31 -8.66 0.78
N PRO A 59 5.08 -8.47 2.09
CA PRO A 59 4.01 -7.63 2.57
C PRO A 59 4.09 -6.21 1.99
N LEU A 60 2.93 -5.62 1.74
CA LEU A 60 2.82 -4.22 1.38
C LEU A 60 2.89 -3.39 2.66
N LEU A 61 3.91 -2.53 2.77
CA LEU A 61 4.09 -1.63 3.90
C LEU A 61 3.64 -0.22 3.51
N ILE A 62 2.65 0.29 4.26
CA ILE A 62 2.21 1.68 4.17
C ILE A 62 2.38 2.33 5.54
N ARG A 63 2.86 3.58 5.56
CA ARG A 63 2.81 4.43 6.74
C ARG A 63 1.86 5.57 6.49
N LYS A 64 0.97 5.81 7.44
CA LYS A 64 0.00 6.92 7.45
C LYS A 64 0.00 7.60 8.81
N ARG A 65 -0.56 8.81 8.88
CA ARG A 65 -0.89 9.46 10.16
C ARG A 65 -2.14 8.81 10.77
N ILE A 66 -2.43 9.12 12.03
CA ILE A 66 -3.71 8.78 12.64
C ILE A 66 -4.81 9.56 11.91
N ASP A 67 -5.84 8.87 11.43
CA ASP A 67 -6.97 9.47 10.70
C ASP A 67 -8.27 8.66 10.91
N LYS A 68 -9.36 8.99 10.20
CA LYS A 68 -10.67 8.30 10.31
C LYS A 68 -10.60 6.78 10.09
N SER A 69 -9.63 6.28 9.33
CA SER A 69 -9.45 4.84 9.09
C SER A 69 -8.68 4.13 10.20
N SER A 70 -7.98 4.84 11.08
CA SER A 70 -7.15 4.23 12.15
C SER A 70 -7.89 3.32 13.14
N PRO A 71 -9.14 3.58 13.56
CA PRO A 71 -9.85 2.63 14.43
C PRO A 71 -10.42 1.41 13.68
N LEU A 72 -10.36 1.40 12.34
CA LEU A 72 -10.88 0.30 11.50
C LEU A 72 -9.77 -0.64 11.01
N LEU A 73 -8.51 -0.26 11.20
CA LEU A 73 -7.30 -0.96 10.76
C LEU A 73 -6.42 -1.30 11.97
#